data_AF-A0A0H4L9S4-F1
#
_entry.id   AF-A0A0H4L9S4-F1
#
_cell.length_a   1.000
_cell.length_b   1.000
_cell.length_c   1.000
_cell.angle_alpha   90.00
_cell.angle_beta   90.00
_cell.angle_gamma   90.00
#
_symmetry.space_group_name_H-M   'P 1'
#
loop_
_entity.id
_entity.type
_entity.pdbx_description
1 polymer ?
#
loop_
_entity_poly.entity_id
_entity_poly.type
_entity_poly.pdbx_seq_one_letter_code
_entity_poly.pdbx_strand_id
1 'polypeptide(L)' 'MSWKRTSIKIIMANKDYPNGIKFFTYNNIIEEPTREQIKMFAEGLQLLSNGDAYLGSEVIKHDELSAD' A
#
# COMPACT_ATOMS: atom_id res chain seq x y z
N MET A 1 -3.17 -21.54 11.33
CA MET A 1 -3.09 -20.30 10.54
C MET A 1 -1.66 -20.18 10.05
N SER A 2 -1.44 -20.10 8.74
CA SER A 2 -0.11 -20.09 8.09
C SER A 2 0.11 -18.74 7.41
N TRP A 3 -0.12 -17.66 8.16
CA TRP A 3 0.12 -16.29 7.69
C TRP A 3 1.55 -15.88 8.03
N LYS A 4 2.28 -15.34 7.05
CA LYS A 4 3.65 -14.86 7.24
C LYS A 4 3.71 -13.34 7.31
N ARG A 5 3.09 -12.65 6.35
CA ARG A 5 2.95 -11.18 6.35
C ARG A 5 1.87 -10.74 5.36
N THR A 6 1.35 -9.54 5.58
CA THR A 6 0.54 -8.82 4.58
C THR A 6 1.34 -7.63 4.08
N SER A 7 1.24 -7.32 2.80
CA SER A 7 1.82 -6.10 2.22
C SER A 7 0.70 -5.25 1.63
N ILE A 8 0.85 -3.93 1.70
CA ILE A 8 -0.07 -2.97 1.07
C ILE A 8 0.70 -2.27 -0.04
N LYS A 9 0.27 -2.45 -1.28
CA LYS A 9 0.74 -1.66 -2.41
C LYS A 9 -0.15 -0.43 -2.54
N ILE A 10 0.45 0.75 -2.46
CA ILE A 10 -0.21 2.05 -2.62
C ILE A 10 0.17 2.62 -3.99
N ILE A 11 -0.84 3.13 -4.70
CA ILE A 11 -0.71 3.77 -6.00
C ILE A 11 -0.91 5.27 -5.80
N MET A 12 0.14 6.04 -6.08
CA MET A 12 0.11 7.50 -5.99
C MET A 12 0.32 8.13 -7.37
N ALA A 13 -0.31 9.28 -7.61
CA ALA A 13 -0.07 10.12 -8.77
C ALA A 13 0.62 11.42 -8.37
N ASN A 14 1.64 11.81 -9.13
CA ASN A 14 2.31 13.10 -9.04
C ASN A 14 2.99 13.40 -10.38
N LYS A 15 2.94 14.66 -10.84
CA LYS A 15 3.60 15.12 -12.06
C LYS A 15 5.12 14.91 -12.05
N ASP A 16 5.73 14.84 -10.86
CA ASP A 16 7.16 14.68 -10.67
C ASP A 16 7.61 13.20 -10.80
N TYR A 17 6.66 12.25 -10.84
CA TYR A 17 6.95 10.85 -11.10
C TYR A 17 7.12 10.57 -12.59
N PRO A 18 8.09 9.72 -12.99
CA PRO A 18 8.13 9.19 -14.36
C PRO A 18 6.80 8.50 -14.69
N ASN A 19 6.12 8.97 -15.73
CA ASN A 19 4.76 8.56 -16.14
C ASN A 19 3.61 9.00 -15.23
N GLY A 20 3.86 9.93 -14.30
CA GLY A 20 2.81 10.53 -13.47
C GLY A 20 2.29 9.63 -12.34
N ILE A 21 2.79 8.39 -12.21
CA ILE A 21 2.32 7.38 -11.26
C ILE A 21 3.51 6.68 -10.61
N LYS A 22 3.40 6.37 -9.32
CA LYS A 22 4.36 5.57 -8.58
C LYS A 22 3.67 4.56 -7.67
N PHE A 23 4.29 3.39 -7.56
CA PHE A 23 3.85 2.29 -6.71
C PHE A 23 4.78 2.19 -5.50
N PHE A 24 4.20 2.08 -4.31
CA PHE A 24 4.92 1.89 -3.06
C PHE A 24 4.39 0.65 -2.35
N THR A 25 5.26 -0.29 -2.00
CA THR A 25 4.87 -1.49 -1.25
C THR A 25 5.35 -1.35 0.18
N TYR A 26 4.41 -1.43 1.12
CA TYR A 26 4.67 -1.37 2.56
C TYR A 26 4.37 -2.72 3.19
N ASN A 27 5.25 -3.19 4.08
CA ASN A 27 4.92 -4.33 4.93
C ASN A 27 3.85 -3.90 5.94
N ASN A 28 2.89 -4.79 6.20
CA ASN A 28 1.81 -4.58 7.14
C ASN A 28 1.79 -5.71 8.18
N ILE A 29 1.61 -5.34 9.44
CA ILE A 29 1.54 -6.29 10.57
C ILE A 29 0.12 -6.79 10.84
N ILE A 30 -0.88 -6.21 10.17
CA ILE A 30 -2.27 -6.65 10.24
C ILE A 30 -2.52 -7.63 9.10
N GLU A 31 -2.97 -8.84 9.43
CA GLU A 31 -3.27 -9.89 8.43
C GLU A 31 -4.33 -9.41 7.43
N GLU A 32 -5.42 -8.82 7.92
CA GLU A 32 -6.53 -8.30 7.12
C GLU A 32 -6.81 -6.83 7.46
N PRO A 33 -6.06 -5.87 6.87
CA PRO A 33 -6.33 -4.46 7.11
C PRO A 33 -7.70 -4.07 6.55
N THR A 34 -8.48 -3.31 7.31
CA THR A 34 -9.78 -2.81 6.82
C THR A 34 -9.58 -1.72 5.77
N ARG A 35 -10.64 -1.44 4.99
CA ARG A 35 -10.60 -0.37 3.98
C ARG A 35 -10.34 0.99 4.63
N GLU A 36 -10.92 1.24 5.79
CA GLU A 36 -10.74 2.47 6.56
C GLU A 36 -9.29 2.62 7.02
N GLN A 37 -8.65 1.54 7.50
CA GLN A 37 -7.25 1.57 7.89
C GLN A 37 -6.33 1.88 6.71
N ILE A 38 -6.57 1.25 5.54
CA ILE A 38 -5.79 1.51 4.32
C ILE A 38 -5.99 2.96 3.86
N LYS A 39 -7.23 3.46 3.92
CA LYS A 39 -7.55 4.84 3.57
C LYS A 39 -6.86 5.84 4.49
N MET A 40 -6.94 5.67 5.81
CA MET A 40 -6.24 6.53 6.78
C MET A 40 -4.73 6.51 6.56
N PHE A 41 -4.15 5.34 6.25
CA PHE A 41 -2.74 5.23 5.92
C PHE A 41 -2.38 6.01 4.65
N ALA A 42 -3.17 5.87 3.58
CA ALA A 42 -2.97 6.61 2.34
C ALA A 42 -3.11 8.13 2.53
N GLU A 43 -4.11 8.59 3.29
CA GLU A 43 -4.30 10.00 3.66
C GLU A 43 -3.07 10.54 4.42
N GLY A 44 -2.52 9.76 5.36
CA GLY A 44 -1.28 10.10 6.05
C GLY A 44 -0.09 10.25 5.08
N LEU A 45 0.05 9.36 4.11
CA LEU A 45 1.09 9.47 3.07
C LEU A 45 0.91 10.73 2.22
N GLN A 46 -0.33 11.06 1.84
CA GLN A 46 -0.61 12.29 1.08
C GLN A 46 -0.24 13.54 1.87
N LEU A 47 -0.57 13.60 3.17
CA LEU A 47 -0.22 14.73 4.04
C LEU A 47 1.30 14.96 4.16
N LEU A 48 2.08 13.87 4.10
CA LEU A 48 3.55 13.93 4.16
C LEU A 48 4.20 14.12 2.79
N SER A 49 3.42 14.04 1.72
CA SER A 49 3.91 14.16 0.34
C SER A 49 3.91 15.62 -0.14
N ASN A 50 4.69 15.89 -1.18
CA ASN A 50 4.63 17.16 -1.89
C ASN A 50 3.65 17.06 -3.09
N GLY A 51 2.36 16.94 -2.77
CA GLY A 51 1.29 16.98 -3.77
C GLY A 51 0.91 15.63 -4.39
N ASP A 52 1.18 14.51 -3.72
CA ASP A 52 0.71 13.21 -4.21
C ASP A 52 -0.81 13.07 -4.07
N ALA A 53 -1.42 12.52 -5.11
CA ALA A 53 -2.82 12.10 -5.12
C ALA A 53 -2.93 10.58 -4.99
N TYR A 54 -3.68 10.10 -3.99
CA TYR A 54 -3.97 8.69 -3.82
C TYR A 54 -4.92 8.19 -4.92
N LEU A 55 -4.50 7.17 -5.67
CA LEU A 55 -5.28 6.55 -6.74
C LEU A 55 -5.91 5.22 -6.33
N GLY A 56 -5.28 4.48 -5.41
CA GLY A 56 -5.78 3.19 -4.98
C GLY A 56 -4.75 2.34 -4.23
N SER A 57 -5.19 1.17 -3.79
CA SER A 57 -4.39 0.23 -3.02
C SER A 57 -4.70 -1.21 -3.34
N GLU A 58 -3.71 -2.08 -3.18
CA GLU A 58 -3.85 -3.54 -3.29
C GLU A 58 -3.29 -4.19 -2.01
N VAL A 59 -4.05 -5.13 -1.44
CA VAL A 59 -3.60 -5.94 -0.30
C VAL A 59 -3.04 -7.24 -0.83
N ILE A 60 -1.80 -7.54 -0.49
CA ILE A 60 -1.07 -8.73 -0.92
C ILE A 60 -0.83 -9.60 0.31
N LYS A 61 -1.39 -10.81 0.33
CA LYS A 61 -1.14 -11.80 1.40
C LYS A 61 0.04 -12.69 1.02
N HIS A 62 0.92 -12.94 1.98
CA HIS A 62 2.03 -13.88 1.86
C HIS A 62 1.82 -15.00 2.88
N ASP A 63 1.50 -16.19 2.38
CA ASP A 63 1.26 -17.38 3.19
C ASP A 63 2.50 -18.29 3.15
N GLU A 64 2.68 -19.23 4.09
CA GLU A 64 3.91 -20.06 4.11
C GLU A 64 4.00 -21.01 2.90
N LEU A 65 2.86 -21.35 2.28
CA LEU A 65 2.78 -22.12 1.04
C LEU A 65 3.23 -21.32 -0.21
N SER A 66 3.28 -19.99 -0.09
CA SER A 66 3.81 -19.08 -1.12
C SER A 66 5.34 -18.99 -0.97
N ALA A 67 6.02 -20.13 -1.09
CA ALA A 67 7.48 -20.16 -1.19
C ALA A 67 7.87 -20.00 -2.67
N ASP A 68 8.34 -18.80 -3.03
CA ASP A 68 9.23 -18.62 -4.19
C ASP A 68 10.60 -19.26 -3.89
#